data_AF-A0A7V7WSM6-F1
#
_entry.id   AF-A0A7V7WSM6-F1
#
_cell.length_a   1.000
_cell.length_b   1.000
_cell.length_c   1.000
_cell.angle_alpha   90.00
_cell.angle_beta   90.00
_cell.angle_gamma   90.00
#
_symmetry.space_group_name_H-M   'P 1'
#
loop_
_entity.id
_entity.type
_entity.pdbx_description
1 polymer ?
#
loop_
_entity_poly.entity_id
_entity_poly.type
_entity_poly.pdbx_seq_one_letter_code
_entity_poly.pdbx_strand_id
1 'polypeptide(L)'
;FQDCGIAVLLKRFPNYKEVLGLANTAADLKFTDIETEHLGVDHALIGCLLARSWGLSESVYEAIRMHHEFAVLDPDSHELARESTNLIGAALLGERAYQLFAGKARGMEWQKAGSYVLDHFGIAAEDCDAVFADIHRAFAEQS
;
A
#
# COMPACT_ATOMS: atom_id res chain seq x y z
N PHE A 1 -5.35 1.00 7.05
CA PHE A 1 -6.72 0.55 6.70
C PHE A 1 -6.78 -0.03 5.29
N GLN A 2 -5.90 0.39 4.38
CA GLN A 2 -5.77 -0.19 3.03
C GLN A 2 -5.74 -1.73 3.01
N ASP A 3 -5.08 -2.36 3.99
CA ASP A 3 -4.96 -3.82 4.07
C ASP A 3 -6.12 -4.54 4.79
N CYS A 4 -7.24 -3.87 5.07
CA CYS A 4 -8.32 -4.48 5.85
C CYS A 4 -8.92 -5.74 5.18
N GLY A 5 -8.80 -5.85 3.85
CA GLY A 5 -9.15 -7.04 3.09
C GLY A 5 -8.31 -8.28 3.44
N ILE A 6 -7.06 -8.12 3.85
CA ILE A 6 -6.16 -9.24 4.22
C ILE A 6 -6.77 -10.06 5.36
N ALA A 7 -7.34 -9.40 6.37
CA ALA A 7 -7.97 -10.09 7.50
C ALA A 7 -9.18 -10.95 7.07
N VAL A 8 -9.96 -10.46 6.09
CA VAL A 8 -11.09 -11.20 5.54
C VAL A 8 -10.61 -12.38 4.71
N LEU A 9 -9.62 -12.18 3.84
CA LEU A 9 -9.05 -13.25 3.03
C LEU A 9 -8.38 -14.34 3.89
N LEU A 10 -7.66 -13.97 4.96
CA LEU A 10 -7.08 -14.91 5.94
C LEU A 10 -8.12 -15.80 6.60
N LYS A 11 -9.32 -15.27 6.84
CA LYS A 11 -10.43 -16.04 7.43
C LYS A 11 -11.13 -16.93 6.39
N ARG A 12 -11.19 -16.47 5.13
CA ARG A 12 -11.98 -17.11 4.07
C ARG A 12 -11.23 -18.22 3.34
N PHE A 13 -9.93 -18.09 3.18
CA PHE A 13 -9.10 -18.96 2.34
C PHE A 13 -7.97 -19.59 3.17
N PRO A 14 -8.04 -20.92 3.43
CA PRO A 14 -7.04 -21.60 4.25
C PRO A 14 -5.60 -21.48 3.74
N ASN A 15 -5.42 -21.39 2.42
CA ASN A 15 -4.11 -21.26 1.76
C ASN A 15 -3.62 -19.81 1.63
N TYR A 16 -4.38 -18.81 2.10
CA TYR A 16 -4.04 -17.42 1.81
C TYR A 16 -2.72 -16.95 2.44
N LYS A 17 -2.30 -17.53 3.57
CA LYS A 17 -0.97 -17.22 4.15
C LYS A 17 0.18 -17.50 3.18
N GLU A 18 0.05 -18.55 2.36
CA GLU A 18 1.05 -18.89 1.34
C GLU A 18 1.01 -17.89 0.18
N VAL A 19 -0.18 -17.61 -0.34
CA VAL A 19 -0.40 -16.61 -1.41
C VAL A 19 0.11 -15.23 -0.99
N LEU A 20 -0.18 -14.83 0.25
CA LEU A 20 0.31 -13.59 0.84
C LEU A 20 1.85 -13.55 0.89
N GLY A 21 2.48 -14.66 1.23
CA GLY A 21 3.94 -14.80 1.20
C GLY A 21 4.51 -14.63 -0.20
N LEU A 22 3.90 -15.28 -1.20
CA LEU A 22 4.28 -15.14 -2.61
C LEU A 22 4.18 -13.69 -3.07
N ALA A 23 3.03 -13.05 -2.84
CA ALA A 23 2.77 -11.67 -3.21
C ALA A 23 3.78 -10.69 -2.61
N ASN A 24 4.12 -10.85 -1.32
CA ASN A 24 5.11 -10.01 -0.65
C ASN A 24 6.52 -10.09 -1.26
N THR A 25 6.89 -11.25 -1.82
CA THR A 25 8.22 -11.49 -2.38
C THR A 25 8.33 -11.24 -3.88
N ALA A 26 7.20 -10.96 -4.55
CA ALA A 26 7.18 -10.79 -5.99
C ALA A 26 7.76 -9.43 -6.42
N ALA A 27 8.83 -9.51 -7.20
CA ALA A 27 9.54 -8.34 -7.72
C ALA A 27 8.83 -7.73 -8.94
N ASP A 28 8.29 -8.56 -9.83
CA ASP A 28 7.84 -8.13 -11.17
C ASP A 28 6.31 -8.13 -11.34
N LEU A 29 5.59 -8.74 -10.40
CA LEU A 29 4.12 -8.81 -10.42
C LEU A 29 3.53 -7.89 -9.35
N LYS A 30 2.33 -7.38 -9.63
CA LYS A 30 1.55 -6.67 -8.61
C LYS A 30 1.09 -7.66 -7.56
N PHE A 31 0.97 -7.16 -6.34
CA PHE A 31 0.48 -7.95 -5.21
C PHE A 31 -0.91 -8.52 -5.49
N THR A 32 -1.81 -7.67 -5.99
CA THR A 32 -3.21 -7.98 -6.32
C THR A 32 -3.34 -8.96 -7.48
N ASP A 33 -2.42 -8.93 -8.45
CA ASP A 33 -2.42 -9.88 -9.58
C ASP A 33 -2.17 -11.30 -9.08
N ILE A 34 -1.22 -11.48 -8.16
CA ILE A 34 -0.91 -12.79 -7.55
C ILE A 34 -2.10 -13.31 -6.75
N GLU A 35 -2.74 -12.46 -5.96
CA GLU A 35 -3.93 -12.85 -5.20
C GLU A 35 -5.09 -13.23 -6.13
N THR A 36 -5.32 -12.43 -7.17
CA THR A 36 -6.37 -12.68 -8.17
C THR A 36 -6.13 -14.00 -8.90
N GLU A 37 -4.89 -14.30 -9.29
CA GLU A 37 -4.53 -15.55 -9.96
C GLU A 37 -4.83 -16.77 -9.09
N HIS A 38 -4.53 -16.72 -7.79
CA HIS A 38 -4.66 -17.87 -6.89
C HIS A 38 -6.07 -18.00 -6.27
N LEU A 39 -6.80 -16.90 -6.10
CA LEU A 39 -8.04 -16.85 -5.31
C LEU A 39 -9.25 -16.37 -6.10
N GLY A 40 -9.05 -15.79 -7.29
CA GLY A 40 -10.09 -15.13 -8.08
C GLY A 40 -10.54 -13.77 -7.51
N VAL A 41 -9.84 -13.27 -6.48
CA VAL A 41 -10.11 -12.00 -5.80
C VAL A 41 -8.85 -11.50 -5.11
N ASP A 42 -8.70 -10.18 -5.01
CA ASP A 42 -7.61 -9.53 -4.27
C ASP A 42 -8.10 -8.80 -3.01
N HIS A 43 -7.19 -8.51 -2.09
CA HIS A 43 -7.54 -7.88 -0.82
C HIS A 43 -7.93 -6.42 -0.98
N ALA A 44 -7.42 -5.71 -1.99
CA ALA A 44 -7.72 -4.30 -2.23
C ALA A 44 -9.19 -4.12 -2.64
N LEU A 45 -9.73 -5.02 -3.47
CA LEU A 45 -11.14 -5.09 -3.82
C LEU A 45 -12.01 -5.37 -2.59
N ILE A 46 -11.66 -6.37 -1.79
CA ILE A 46 -12.41 -6.67 -0.56
C ILE A 46 -12.36 -5.50 0.43
N GLY A 47 -11.20 -4.87 0.59
CA GLY A 47 -11.03 -3.70 1.45
C GLY A 47 -11.87 -2.51 0.98
N CYS A 48 -11.91 -2.25 -0.32
CA CYS A 48 -12.75 -1.23 -0.93
C CYS A 48 -14.24 -1.46 -0.65
N LEU A 49 -14.72 -2.70 -0.84
CA LEU A 49 -16.12 -3.05 -0.55
C LEU A 49 -16.47 -2.85 0.93
N LEU A 50 -15.56 -3.20 1.85
CA LEU A 50 -15.75 -2.95 3.29
C LEU A 50 -15.81 -1.45 3.59
N ALA A 51 -14.83 -0.68 3.09
CA ALA A 51 -14.76 0.77 3.25
C ALA A 51 -16.04 1.46 2.78
N ARG A 52 -16.54 1.07 1.60
CA ARG A 52 -17.81 1.56 1.06
C ARG A 52 -19.00 1.17 1.93
N SER A 53 -19.04 -0.07 2.42
CA SER A 53 -20.12 -0.54 3.31
C SER A 53 -20.18 0.21 4.65
N TRP A 54 -19.06 0.77 5.09
CA TRP A 54 -18.97 1.59 6.30
C TRP A 54 -19.22 3.07 6.05
N GLY A 55 -19.52 3.46 4.81
CA GLY A 55 -19.84 4.85 4.46
C GLY A 55 -18.62 5.77 4.41
N LEU A 56 -17.42 5.23 4.19
CA LEU A 56 -16.24 6.07 3.93
C LEU A 56 -16.37 6.79 2.58
N SER A 57 -15.67 7.92 2.43
CA SER A 57 -15.70 8.72 1.20
C SER A 57 -15.18 7.95 -0.01
N GLU A 58 -15.56 8.44 -1.20
CA GLU A 58 -15.07 7.91 -2.48
C GLU A 58 -13.55 7.94 -2.59
N SER A 59 -12.94 9.06 -2.20
CA SER A 59 -11.49 9.19 -2.13
C SER A 59 -10.83 8.06 -1.33
N VAL A 60 -11.43 7.65 -0.22
CA VAL A 60 -10.90 6.59 0.65
C VAL A 60 -11.08 5.21 0.03
N TYR A 61 -12.27 4.85 -0.45
CA TYR A 61 -12.46 3.51 -1.00
C TYR A 61 -11.76 3.31 -2.36
N GLU A 62 -11.57 4.37 -3.14
CA GLU A 62 -10.73 4.35 -4.35
C GLU A 62 -9.26 4.19 -4.00
N ALA A 63 -8.75 4.94 -3.02
CA ALA A 63 -7.38 4.79 -2.54
C ALA A 63 -7.12 3.34 -2.09
N ILE A 64 -8.04 2.75 -1.31
CA ILE A 64 -7.94 1.35 -0.89
C ILE A 64 -8.01 0.40 -2.09
N ARG A 65 -8.84 0.68 -3.11
CA ARG A 65 -8.92 -0.18 -4.30
C ARG A 65 -7.63 -0.18 -5.13
N MET A 66 -6.96 0.96 -5.19
CA MET A 66 -5.90 1.24 -6.18
C MET A 66 -4.50 1.33 -5.57
N HIS A 67 -4.31 1.03 -4.28
CA HIS A 67 -3.00 1.25 -3.64
C HIS A 67 -1.85 0.37 -4.16
N HIS A 68 -2.12 -0.70 -4.91
CA HIS A 68 -1.10 -1.49 -5.64
C HIS A 68 -0.89 -1.06 -7.10
N GLU A 69 -1.63 -0.04 -7.56
CA GLU A 69 -1.56 0.51 -8.91
C GLU A 69 -0.65 1.74 -8.93
N PHE A 70 0.66 1.57 -8.72
CA PHE A 70 1.56 2.71 -8.45
C PHE A 70 1.61 3.78 -9.54
N ALA A 71 1.33 3.41 -10.79
CA ALA A 71 1.25 4.35 -11.92
C ALA A 71 0.17 5.43 -11.74
N VAL A 72 -0.83 5.23 -10.87
CA VAL A 72 -1.83 6.26 -10.54
C VAL A 72 -1.25 7.44 -9.76
N LEU A 73 -0.04 7.29 -9.21
CA LEU A 73 0.67 8.36 -8.50
C LEU A 73 1.49 9.25 -9.45
N ASP A 74 1.67 8.84 -10.71
CA ASP A 74 2.36 9.64 -11.72
C ASP A 74 1.68 11.02 -11.83
N PRO A 75 2.43 12.13 -11.80
CA PRO A 75 1.88 13.47 -11.93
C PRO A 75 0.99 13.69 -13.17
N ASP A 76 1.25 12.94 -14.25
CA ASP A 76 0.49 13.01 -15.51
C ASP A 76 -0.72 12.05 -15.53
N SER A 77 -0.89 11.21 -14.49
CA SER A 77 -2.07 10.35 -14.36
C SER A 77 -3.32 11.15 -13.96
N HIS A 78 -4.45 10.79 -14.56
CA HIS A 78 -5.77 11.38 -14.30
C HIS A 78 -6.82 10.32 -13.96
N GLU A 79 -6.38 9.10 -13.62
CA GLU A 79 -7.29 7.99 -13.30
C GLU A 79 -8.04 8.19 -11.99
N LEU A 80 -7.44 8.90 -11.03
CA LEU A 80 -7.99 9.12 -9.70
C LEU A 80 -7.98 10.61 -9.32
N ALA A 81 -8.88 10.97 -8.40
CA ALA A 81 -8.85 12.28 -7.77
C ALA A 81 -7.54 12.46 -6.96
N ARG A 82 -7.05 13.71 -6.88
CA ARG A 82 -5.84 14.07 -6.12
C ARG A 82 -5.89 13.62 -4.66
N GLU A 83 -7.08 13.65 -4.05
CA GLU A 83 -7.26 13.18 -2.68
C GLU A 83 -6.96 11.68 -2.57
N SER A 84 -7.46 10.86 -3.50
CA SER A 84 -7.21 9.41 -3.55
C SER A 84 -5.72 9.10 -3.74
N THR A 85 -5.04 9.80 -4.67
CA THR A 85 -3.60 9.60 -4.91
C THR A 85 -2.76 10.02 -3.70
N ASN A 86 -3.11 11.14 -3.05
CA ASN A 86 -2.44 11.57 -1.82
C ASN A 86 -2.58 10.52 -0.71
N LEU A 87 -3.77 9.91 -0.57
CA LEU A 87 -4.01 8.85 0.41
C LEU A 87 -3.20 7.59 0.11
N ILE A 88 -3.11 7.18 -1.16
CA ILE A 88 -2.28 6.04 -1.60
C ILE A 88 -0.80 6.31 -1.26
N GLY A 89 -0.27 7.45 -1.69
CA GLY A 89 1.13 7.81 -1.46
C GLY A 89 1.45 7.86 0.04
N ALA A 90 0.59 8.51 0.83
CA ALA A 90 0.79 8.63 2.27
C ALA A 90 0.72 7.28 2.98
N ALA A 91 -0.16 6.39 2.53
CA ALA A 91 -0.29 5.06 3.10
C ALA A 91 0.93 4.17 2.78
N LEU A 92 1.45 4.20 1.55
CA LEU A 92 2.68 3.49 1.15
C LEU A 92 3.90 4.02 1.91
N LEU A 93 4.04 5.34 2.04
CA LEU A 93 5.11 5.97 2.81
C LEU A 93 5.04 5.58 4.29
N GLY A 94 3.84 5.66 4.88
CA GLY A 94 3.59 5.29 6.27
C GLY A 94 3.84 3.80 6.54
N GLU A 95 3.43 2.92 5.63
CA GLU A 95 3.70 1.49 5.72
C GLU A 95 5.22 1.24 5.70
N ARG A 96 5.94 1.85 4.76
CA ARG A 96 7.40 1.70 4.69
C ARG A 96 8.07 2.18 5.97
N ALA A 97 7.68 3.35 6.48
CA ALA A 97 8.23 3.89 7.71
C ALA A 97 7.99 2.95 8.90
N TYR A 98 6.78 2.38 9.01
CA TYR A 98 6.47 1.38 10.02
C TYR A 98 7.29 0.10 9.86
N GLN A 99 7.45 -0.41 8.63
CA GLN A 99 8.26 -1.60 8.35
C GLN A 99 9.73 -1.41 8.74
N LEU A 100 10.30 -0.22 8.48
CA LEU A 100 11.66 0.16 8.90
C LEU A 100 11.76 0.21 10.42
N PHE A 101 10.85 0.93 11.08
CA PHE A 101 10.80 1.04 12.54
C PHE A 101 10.67 -0.33 13.23
N ALA A 102 9.81 -1.21 12.70
CA ALA A 102 9.56 -2.53 13.27
C ALA A 102 10.67 -3.57 12.95
N GLY A 103 11.70 -3.21 12.17
CA GLY A 103 12.72 -4.16 11.69
C GLY A 103 12.17 -5.24 10.75
N LYS A 104 11.08 -4.94 10.04
CA LYS A 104 10.30 -5.86 9.20
C LYS A 104 10.29 -5.49 7.71
N ALA A 105 11.24 -4.68 7.24
CA ALA A 105 11.41 -4.34 5.83
C ALA A 105 11.77 -5.58 4.98
N ARG A 106 10.77 -6.41 4.66
CA ARG A 106 10.94 -7.74 4.02
C ARG A 106 10.11 -7.94 2.75
N GLY A 107 9.28 -6.97 2.35
CA GLY A 107 8.51 -7.02 1.12
C GLY A 107 9.19 -6.32 -0.06
N MET A 108 8.69 -6.58 -1.28
CA MET A 108 9.12 -5.94 -2.53
C MET A 108 8.27 -4.72 -2.93
N GLU A 109 7.19 -4.43 -2.20
CA GLU A 109 6.26 -3.35 -2.52
C GLU A 109 6.95 -1.98 -2.60
N TRP A 110 7.80 -1.63 -1.63
CA TRP A 110 8.50 -0.34 -1.64
C TRP A 110 9.49 -0.24 -2.80
N GLN A 111 10.10 -1.34 -3.22
CA GLN A 111 11.02 -1.38 -4.36
C GLN A 111 10.30 -1.09 -5.67
N LYS A 112 9.00 -1.44 -5.76
CA LYS A 112 8.15 -1.15 -6.92
C LYS A 112 7.53 0.25 -6.86
N ALA A 113 7.12 0.68 -5.67
CA ALA A 113 6.33 1.90 -5.48
C ALA A 113 7.16 3.14 -5.13
N GLY A 114 8.35 2.97 -4.57
CA GLY A 114 9.09 4.04 -3.89
C GLY A 114 9.34 5.27 -4.77
N SER A 115 9.77 5.09 -6.01
CA SER A 115 9.98 6.21 -6.94
C SER A 115 8.70 6.99 -7.20
N TYR A 116 7.58 6.30 -7.46
CA TYR A 116 6.29 6.92 -7.67
C TYR A 116 5.85 7.75 -6.45
N VAL A 117 6.04 7.22 -5.24
CA VAL A 117 5.68 7.91 -3.99
C VAL A 117 6.54 9.15 -3.78
N LEU A 118 7.86 9.05 -4.01
CA LEU A 118 8.79 10.17 -3.86
C LEU A 118 8.49 11.28 -4.86
N ASP A 119 8.30 10.93 -6.14
CA ASP A 119 7.95 11.86 -7.20
C ASP A 119 6.61 12.54 -6.92
N HIS A 120 5.60 11.79 -6.45
CA HIS A 120 4.27 12.31 -6.12
C HIS A 120 4.31 13.39 -5.03
N PHE A 121 5.19 13.25 -4.04
CA PHE A 121 5.37 14.22 -2.95
C PHE A 121 6.48 15.24 -3.21
N GLY A 122 7.18 15.17 -4.35
CA GLY A 122 8.31 16.03 -4.65
C GLY A 122 9.49 15.85 -3.68
N ILE A 123 9.69 14.63 -3.17
CA ILE A 123 10.80 14.27 -2.29
C ILE A 123 11.95 13.79 -3.17
N ALA A 124 13.12 14.41 -3.06
CA ALA A 124 14.30 13.94 -3.78
C ALA A 124 14.74 12.56 -3.27
N ALA A 125 15.24 11.70 -4.17
CA ALA A 125 15.65 10.34 -3.81
C ALA A 125 16.73 10.32 -2.72
N GLU A 126 17.60 11.33 -2.71
CA GLU A 126 18.68 11.49 -1.74
C GLU A 126 18.16 11.88 -0.34
N ASP A 127 16.98 12.51 -0.27
CA ASP A 127 16.35 12.93 0.99
C ASP A 127 15.47 11.84 1.61
N CYS A 128 15.23 10.74 0.90
CA CYS A 128 14.34 9.65 1.31
C CYS A 128 14.72 9.06 2.68
N ASP A 129 16.02 8.79 2.90
CA ASP A 129 16.51 8.25 4.17
C ASP A 129 16.32 9.24 5.34
N ALA A 130 16.47 10.54 5.07
CA ALA A 130 16.26 11.59 6.08
C ALA A 130 14.78 11.67 6.49
N VAL A 131 13.86 11.58 5.52
CA VAL A 131 12.41 11.53 5.78
C VAL A 131 12.06 10.35 6.69
N PHE A 132 12.59 9.15 6.41
CA PHE A 132 12.31 7.98 7.27
C PHE A 132 12.96 8.09 8.65
N ALA A 133 14.14 8.69 8.76
CA ALA A 133 14.76 8.96 10.05
C ALA A 133 13.91 9.93 10.90
N ASP A 134 13.32 10.95 10.28
CA ASP A 134 12.42 11.89 10.94
C ASP A 134 11.16 11.21 11.46
N ILE A 135 10.51 10.40 10.61
CA ILE A 135 9.32 9.62 10.99
C ILE A 135 9.66 8.64 12.14
N HIS A 136 10.83 7.98 12.07
CA HIS A 136 11.28 7.08 13.12
C HIS A 136 11.46 7.80 14.47
N ARG A 137 12.05 9.01 14.47
CA ARG A 137 12.17 9.82 15.70
C ARG A 137 10.81 10.18 16.27
N ALA A 138 9.87 10.61 15.42
CA ALA A 138 8.52 10.94 15.85
C ALA A 138 7.76 9.75 16.47
N PHE A 139 7.99 8.52 15.99
CA PHE A 139 7.44 7.31 16.61
C PHE A 139 8.07 6.99 17.97
N ALA A 140 9.39 7.16 18.11
CA ALA A 140 10.10 6.87 19.35
C ALA A 140 9.76 7.85 20.49
N GLU A 141 9.37 9.09 20.18
CA GLU A 141 8.94 10.08 21.17
C GLU A 141 7.53 9.81 21.73
N GLN A 142 6.75 8.94 21.09
CA GLN A 142 5.37 8.60 21.47
C GLN A 142 5.24 7.26 22.22
N SER A 143 6.35 6.52 22.40
CA SER A 143 6.41 5.19 23.04
C SER A 143 7.08 5.24 24.41
#